data_AF-A0A933HU70-F1
#
_entry.id   AF-A0A933HU70-F1
#
_cell.length_a   1.000
_cell.length_b   1.000
_cell.length_c   1.000
_cell.angle_alpha   90.00
_cell.angle_beta   90.00
_cell.angle_gamma   90.00
#
_symmetry.space_group_name_H-M   'P 1'
#
loop_
_entity.id
_entity.type
_entity.pdbx_description
1 polymer ?
#
loop_
_entity_poly.entity_id
_entity_poly.type
_entity_poly.pdbx_seq_one_letter_code
_entity_poly.pdbx_strand_id
1 'polypeptide(L)'
;MLVFEKEQVPLHYDKYGAVRVIGSRVTLDTIVSFFEQGESPEEIVDGFPTLRRADVYAIVSYYLKNKTAVRAYLREREKRAKTLRKKVETRSNTRDLKKRLLARQTAK
;
A
#
# COMPACT_ATOMS: atom_id res chain seq x y z
N MET A 1 6.37 -37.20 -14.70
CA MET A 1 5.19 -36.91 -13.86
C MET A 1 5.33 -35.49 -13.34
N LEU A 2 4.33 -34.63 -13.52
CA LEU A 2 4.38 -33.24 -13.06
C LEU A 2 3.98 -33.17 -11.59
N VAL A 3 4.77 -32.47 -10.76
CA VAL A 3 4.55 -32.32 -9.32
C VAL A 3 4.01 -30.92 -9.05
N PHE A 4 2.94 -30.81 -8.25
CA PHE A 4 2.31 -29.54 -7.89
C PHE A 4 2.71 -29.16 -6.47
N GLU A 5 3.54 -28.13 -6.33
CA GLU A 5 3.95 -27.60 -5.03
C GLU A 5 3.04 -26.45 -4.58
N LYS A 6 2.89 -26.30 -3.25
CA LYS A 6 2.16 -25.18 -2.68
C LYS A 6 3.04 -23.93 -2.70
N GLU A 7 2.84 -23.10 -3.72
CA GLU A 7 3.54 -21.83 -3.83
C GLU A 7 3.09 -20.84 -2.74
N GLN A 8 4.05 -20.20 -2.08
CA GLN A 8 3.77 -19.16 -1.10
C GLN A 8 3.42 -17.86 -1.81
N VAL A 9 2.45 -17.12 -1.26
CA VAL A 9 2.10 -15.80 -1.79
C VAL A 9 3.29 -14.86 -1.59
N PRO A 10 3.74 -14.11 -2.61
CA PRO A 10 4.98 -13.34 -2.57
C PRO A 10 4.82 -12.04 -1.77
N LEU A 11 4.46 -12.16 -0.50
CA LEU A 11 4.20 -11.08 0.43
C LEU A 11 5.04 -11.22 1.69
N HIS A 12 5.48 -10.10 2.24
CA HIS A 12 6.18 -10.04 3.53
C HIS A 12 5.74 -8.81 4.32
N TYR A 13 5.91 -8.84 5.64
CA TYR A 13 5.77 -7.65 6.48
C TYR A 13 7.07 -6.84 6.46
N ASP A 14 6.96 -5.52 6.29
CA ASP A 14 8.08 -4.61 6.51
C ASP A 14 8.28 -4.31 8.01
N LYS A 15 9.38 -3.63 8.34
CA LYS A 15 9.73 -3.22 9.71
C LYS A 15 8.71 -2.28 10.38
N TYR A 16 7.75 -1.75 9.62
CA TYR A 16 6.67 -0.88 10.10
C TYR A 16 5.32 -1.59 10.12
N GLY A 17 5.29 -2.90 9.84
CA GLY A 17 4.09 -3.74 9.85
C GLY A 17 3.20 -3.59 8.62
N ALA A 18 3.68 -3.01 7.52
CA ALA A 18 2.98 -2.98 6.24
C ALA A 18 3.33 -4.22 5.40
N VAL A 19 2.32 -4.81 4.76
CA VAL A 19 2.49 -5.97 3.86
C VAL A 19 2.91 -5.49 2.47
N ARG A 20 4.03 -6.02 1.96
CA ARG A 20 4.66 -5.66 0.69
C ARG A 20 4.93 -6.86 -0.20
N VAL A 21 4.95 -6.62 -1.51
CA VAL A 21 5.40 -7.62 -2.48
C VAL A 21 6.89 -7.86 -2.30
N ILE A 22 7.31 -9.13 -2.26
CA ILE A 22 8.74 -9.49 -2.14
C ILE A 22 9.52 -8.89 -3.32
N GLY A 23 10.65 -8.25 -3.03
CA GLY A 23 11.48 -7.60 -4.06
C GLY A 23 10.94 -6.26 -4.56
N SER A 24 9.81 -5.76 -4.06
CA SER A 24 9.25 -4.47 -4.44
C SER A 24 8.84 -3.62 -3.23
N ARG A 25 8.74 -2.30 -3.43
CA ARG A 25 8.17 -1.38 -2.45
C ARG A 25 6.64 -1.27 -2.55
N VAL A 26 6.03 -1.90 -3.55
CA VAL A 26 4.57 -1.88 -3.70
C VAL A 26 3.91 -2.68 -2.56
N THR A 27 2.88 -2.10 -1.97
CA THR A 27 2.13 -2.70 -0.85
C THR A 27 0.96 -3.55 -1.34
N LEU A 28 0.54 -4.52 -0.53
CA LEU A 28 -0.71 -5.27 -0.75
C LEU A 28 -1.90 -4.31 -0.90
N ASP A 29 -1.94 -3.25 -0.09
CA ASP A 29 -2.94 -2.19 -0.12
C ASP A 29 -3.11 -1.57 -1.52
N THR A 30 -1.99 -1.39 -2.23
CA THR A 30 -1.97 -0.80 -3.57
C THR A 30 -2.58 -1.75 -4.59
N ILE A 31 -2.10 -2.99 -4.63
CA ILE A 31 -2.60 -4.02 -5.56
C ILE A 31 -4.10 -4.24 -5.38
N VAL A 32 -4.55 -4.37 -4.12
CA VAL A 32 -5.97 -4.57 -3.82
C VAL A 32 -6.79 -3.34 -4.22
N SER A 33 -6.30 -2.12 -3.97
CA SER A 33 -7.01 -0.90 -4.34
C SER A 33 -7.23 -0.80 -5.84
N PHE A 34 -6.20 -1.00 -6.67
CA PHE A 34 -6.32 -0.94 -8.12
C PHE A 34 -7.23 -2.05 -8.68
N PHE A 35 -7.07 -3.27 -8.16
CA PHE A 35 -7.94 -4.38 -8.55
C PHE A 35 -9.42 -4.13 -8.21
N GLU A 36 -9.71 -3.52 -7.04
CA GLU A 36 -11.08 -3.13 -6.69
C GLU A 36 -11.64 -1.97 -7.52
N GLN A 37 -10.77 -1.17 -8.14
CA GLN A 37 -11.14 -0.11 -9.09
C GLN A 37 -11.43 -0.66 -10.50
N GLY A 38 -11.25 -1.96 -10.71
CA GLY A 38 -11.54 -2.64 -11.97
C GLY A 38 -10.32 -2.86 -12.86
N GLU A 39 -9.12 -2.48 -12.42
CA GLU A 39 -7.90 -2.79 -13.16
C GLU A 39 -7.59 -4.29 -13.13
N SER A 40 -7.23 -4.82 -14.29
CA SER A 40 -6.73 -6.18 -14.46
C SER A 40 -5.34 -6.34 -13.84
N PRO A 41 -4.93 -7.58 -13.49
CA PRO A 41 -3.57 -7.86 -13.04
C PRO A 41 -2.50 -7.38 -14.03
N GLU A 42 -2.77 -7.41 -15.34
CA GLU A 42 -1.90 -6.87 -16.39
C GLU A 42 -1.72 -5.36 -16.27
N GLU A 43 -2.81 -4.61 -16.19
CA GLU A 43 -2.78 -3.14 -16.07
C GLU A 43 -2.03 -2.71 -14.80
N ILE A 44 -2.24 -3.44 -13.70
CA ILE A 44 -1.50 -3.22 -12.46
C ILE A 44 0.01 -3.44 -12.66
N VAL A 45 0.42 -4.49 -13.37
CA VAL A 45 1.85 -4.76 -13.65
C VAL A 45 2.43 -3.65 -14.52
N ASP A 46 1.70 -3.20 -15.53
CA ASP A 46 2.13 -2.12 -16.43
C ASP A 46 2.33 -0.80 -15.67
N GLY A 47 1.50 -0.53 -14.65
CA GLY A 47 1.67 0.59 -13.72
C GLY A 47 2.87 0.47 -12.76
N PHE A 48 3.40 -0.74 -12.55
CA PHE A 48 4.49 -1.01 -11.61
C PHE A 48 5.56 -1.96 -12.20
N PRO A 49 6.52 -1.45 -13.01
CA PRO A 49 7.55 -2.27 -13.68
C PRO A 49 8.45 -3.11 -12.77
N THR A 50 8.45 -2.85 -11.47
CA THR A 50 9.18 -3.66 -10.47
C THR A 50 8.44 -4.94 -10.06
N LEU A 51 7.18 -5.11 -10.47
CA LEU A 51 6.37 -6.28 -10.16
C LEU A 51 6.51 -7.34 -11.24
N ARG A 52 6.59 -8.60 -10.81
CA ARG A 52 6.49 -9.73 -11.73
C ARG A 52 5.01 -10.05 -11.94
N ARG A 53 4.62 -10.33 -13.19
CA ARG A 53 3.24 -10.66 -13.54
C ARG A 53 2.67 -11.80 -12.70
N ALA A 54 3.43 -12.89 -12.55
CA ALA A 54 3.04 -14.05 -11.74
C ALA A 54 2.74 -13.68 -10.28
N ASP A 55 3.51 -12.75 -9.69
CA ASP A 55 3.31 -12.33 -8.30
C ASP A 55 1.98 -11.60 -8.12
N VAL A 56 1.65 -10.69 -9.04
CA VAL A 56 0.38 -9.94 -9.00
C VAL A 56 -0.80 -10.89 -9.12
N TYR A 57 -0.73 -11.86 -10.03
CA TYR A 57 -1.73 -12.91 -10.15
C TYR A 57 -1.90 -13.74 -8.87
N ALA A 58 -0.79 -14.17 -8.25
CA ALA A 58 -0.83 -14.92 -6.99
C ALA A 58 -1.47 -14.09 -5.86
N ILE A 59 -1.14 -12.79 -5.79
CA ILE A 59 -1.68 -11.87 -4.78
C ILE A 59 -3.18 -11.63 -5.01
N VAL A 60 -3.62 -11.41 -6.24
CA VAL A 60 -5.04 -11.23 -6.57
C VAL A 60 -5.82 -12.51 -6.26
N SER A 61 -5.30 -13.68 -6.61
CA SER A 61 -5.91 -14.97 -6.25
C SER A 61 -6.02 -15.14 -4.73
N TYR A 62 -4.96 -14.80 -4.00
CA TYR A 62 -4.97 -14.81 -2.54
C TYR A 62 -6.01 -13.84 -1.96
N TYR A 63 -6.10 -12.62 -2.51
CA TYR A 63 -7.08 -11.62 -2.11
C TYR A 63 -8.52 -12.12 -2.31
N LEU A 64 -8.83 -12.66 -3.49
CA LEU A 64 -10.15 -13.20 -3.80
C LEU A 64 -10.56 -14.32 -2.84
N LYS A 65 -9.62 -15.22 -2.49
CA LYS A 65 -9.85 -16.31 -1.53
C LYS A 65 -9.98 -15.83 -0.08
N ASN A 66 -9.33 -14.74 0.29
CA ASN A 66 -9.21 -14.27 1.68
C ASN A 66 -9.76 -12.85 1.89
N LYS A 67 -10.76 -12.46 1.09
CA LYS A 67 -11.24 -11.07 0.98
C LYS A 67 -11.57 -10.43 2.32
N THR A 68 -12.23 -11.16 3.22
CA THR A 68 -12.60 -10.67 4.55
C THR A 68 -11.37 -10.35 5.41
N ALA A 69 -10.39 -11.27 5.47
CA ALA A 69 -9.18 -11.10 6.26
C ALA A 69 -8.32 -9.95 5.73
N VAL A 70 -8.14 -9.87 4.40
CA VAL A 70 -7.37 -8.79 3.78
C VAL A 70 -8.04 -7.44 4.00
N ARG A 71 -9.36 -7.33 3.81
CA ARG A 71 -10.10 -6.09 4.08
C ARG A 71 -10.04 -5.66 5.55
N ALA A 72 -10.03 -6.60 6.49
CA ALA A 72 -9.85 -6.30 7.91
C ALA A 72 -8.48 -5.66 8.18
N TYR A 73 -7.41 -6.26 7.63
CA TYR A 73 -6.06 -5.69 7.69
C TYR A 73 -5.98 -4.28 7.07
N LEU A 74 -6.57 -4.07 5.89
CA LEU A 74 -6.56 -2.77 5.20
C LEU A 74 -7.28 -1.69 6.03
N ARG A 75 -8.44 -2.01 6.60
CA ARG A 75 -9.18 -1.10 7.49
C ARG A 75 -8.38 -0.73 8.73
N GLU A 76 -7.65 -1.69 9.31
CA GLU A 76 -6.81 -1.43 10.46
C GLU A 76 -5.65 -0.48 10.11
N ARG A 77 -4.98 -0.71 8.97
CA ARG A 77 -3.93 0.21 8.49
C ARG A 77 -4.46 1.62 8.26
N GLU A 78 -5.63 1.76 7.65
CA GLU A 78 -6.24 3.06 7.41
C GLU A 78 -6.52 3.80 8.73
N LYS A 79 -7.05 3.10 9.75
CA LYS A 79 -7.26 3.66 11.09
C LYS A 79 -5.95 4.13 11.73
N ARG A 80 -4.90 3.32 11.65
CA ARG A 80 -3.57 3.67 12.17
C ARG A 80 -2.99 4.90 11.45
N ALA A 81 -3.10 4.94 10.12
CA ALA A 81 -2.66 6.07 9.30
C ALA A 81 -3.42 7.36 9.65
N LYS A 82 -4.75 7.30 9.78
CA LYS A 82 -5.58 8.44 10.21
C LYS A 82 -5.20 8.93 11.61
N THR A 83 -4.95 8.02 12.54
CA THR A 83 -4.53 8.36 13.91
C THR A 83 -3.16 9.03 13.95
N LEU A 84 -2.19 8.48 13.20
CA LEU A 84 -0.87 9.06 13.09
C LEU A 84 -0.92 10.44 12.44
N ARG A 85 -1.69 10.60 11.36
CA ARG A 85 -1.89 11.89 10.69
C ARG A 85 -2.44 12.94 11.64
N LYS A 86 -3.50 12.63 12.40
CA LYS A 86 -4.05 13.54 13.42
C LYS A 86 -3.01 13.94 14.46
N LYS A 87 -2.21 12.98 14.96
CA LYS A 87 -1.13 13.26 15.93
C LYS A 87 -0.02 14.15 15.37
N VAL A 88 0.34 13.94 14.10
CA VAL A 88 1.34 14.77 13.42
C VAL A 88 0.77 16.17 13.18
N GLU A 89 -0.46 16.30 12.72
CA GLU A 89 -1.13 17.59 12.51
C GLU A 89 -1.25 18.38 13.82
N THR A 90 -1.64 17.74 14.93
CA THR A 90 -1.76 18.42 16.24
C THR A 90 -0.41 18.77 16.87
N ARG A 91 0.63 17.96 16.66
CA ARG A 91 2.00 18.25 17.15
C ARG A 91 2.76 19.21 16.27
N SER A 92 2.44 19.26 14.98
CA SER A 92 3.10 20.17 14.06
C SER A 92 2.67 21.58 14.41
N ASN A 93 3.63 22.42 14.82
CA ASN A 93 3.53 23.88 14.79
C ASN A 93 3.44 24.36 13.31
N THR A 94 2.67 23.69 12.45
CA THR A 94 2.47 24.05 11.04
C THR A 94 1.89 25.45 10.91
N ARG A 95 1.20 25.96 11.92
CA ARG A 95 0.86 27.39 11.99
C ARG A 95 2.09 28.30 11.93
N ASP A 96 3.14 27.96 12.67
CA ASP A 96 4.36 28.78 12.72
C ASP A 96 5.20 28.61 11.46
N LEU A 97 5.32 27.38 10.94
CA LEU A 97 5.97 27.12 9.65
C LEU A 97 5.23 27.80 8.49
N LYS A 98 3.89 27.71 8.44
CA LYS A 98 3.05 28.35 7.42
C LYS A 98 3.11 29.87 7.51
N LYS A 99 3.12 30.45 8.72
CA LYS A 99 3.35 31.90 8.93
C LYS A 99 4.71 32.34 8.39
N ARG A 100 5.78 31.59 8.68
CA ARG A 100 7.14 31.89 8.19
C ARG A 100 7.27 31.78 6.67
N LEU A 101 6.59 30.81 6.06
CA LEU A 101 6.56 30.64 4.60
C LEU A 101 5.80 31.77 3.91
N LEU A 102 4.64 32.16 4.45
CA LEU A 102 3.85 33.29 3.93
C LEU A 102 4.60 34.62 4.05
N ALA A 103 5.23 34.88 5.21
CA ALA A 103 6.03 36.10 5.41
C ALA A 103 7.22 36.20 4.44
N ARG A 104 7.83 35.07 4.06
CA ARG A 104 8.87 35.02 3.03
C ARG A 104 8.34 35.26 1.61
N GLN A 105 7.08 34.94 1.35
CA GLN A 105 6.46 35.08 0.04
C GLN A 105 5.97 36.51 -0.22
N THR A 106 5.59 37.24 0.83
CA THR A 106 5.18 38.65 0.76
C THR A 106 6.34 39.65 0.90
N ALA A 107 7.53 39.19 1.30
CA ALA A 107 8.73 40.02 1.41
C ALA A 107 9.57 40.06 0.11
N LYS A 108 8.99 39.63 -1.01
CA LYS A 108 9.58 39.65 -2.35
C LYS A 108 8.66 40.43 -3.27
#